data_AF-A0A5E4CHE3-F1
#
_entry.id   AF-A0A5E4CHE3-F1
#
_cell.length_a   1.000
_cell.length_b   1.000
_cell.length_c   1.000
_cell.angle_alpha   90.00
_cell.angle_beta   90.00
_cell.angle_gamma   90.00
#
_symmetry.space_group_name_H-M   'P 1'
#
loop_
_entity.id
_entity.type
_entity.pdbx_description
1 polymer ?
#
loop_
_entity_poly.entity_id
_entity_poly.type
_entity_poly.pdbx_seq_one_letter_code
_entity_poly.pdbx_strand_id
1 'polypeptide(L)'
;MFACPTDSTNRDSLDMIERCICLVCLDAPGGGELSDTNRALQLLHGGGCSKNGANRWYDKSLQFVVGRDGTCGVVCEHSPFDGIVLVQCTEHLLKHIIVKNLDFIVYKFDNYGKTFIKKQKCSPDAFIQVALQLAFYRLHQRLVPTYESASIRRFREGRVDNIRSATPQALTFVRAMTDHKAAIPASEKLLLLKDAIRAQTEYTVMAITGMAIDNHLLALRELARDLYKEPPEMFTDETYLMSNRFVLSTSQVPTTMEMFCCYGPVVPNGYGACYNPQPETILFCISSFHNCKETSSTEFAKAVGASLTDMRDLCSSLQPADGKSLATKEKAMRPSQGHQP
;
A
#
# COMPACT_ATOMS: atom_id res chain seq x y z
N MET A 1 -25.64 45.54 1.47
CA MET A 1 -26.82 45.16 2.27
C MET A 1 -27.77 44.44 1.31
N PHE A 2 -27.52 43.14 1.05
CA PHE A 2 -28.37 42.33 0.18
C PHE A 2 -29.59 41.87 0.97
N ALA A 3 -30.75 41.86 0.31
CA ALA A 3 -32.05 41.62 0.92
C ALA A 3 -32.07 40.29 1.68
N CYS A 4 -32.49 40.32 2.95
CA CYS A 4 -32.80 39.13 3.72
C CYS A 4 -33.88 38.32 2.96
N PRO A 5 -33.62 37.06 2.54
CA PRO A 5 -34.61 36.29 1.80
C PRO A 5 -35.81 36.06 2.71
N THR A 6 -36.96 36.59 2.31
CA THR A 6 -38.21 36.40 3.04
C THR A 6 -38.67 34.94 2.99
N ASP A 7 -38.25 34.19 1.97
CA ASP A 7 -38.50 32.76 1.78
C ASP A 7 -37.52 31.87 2.58
N SER A 8 -38.05 30.85 3.27
CA SER A 8 -37.24 29.94 4.10
C SER A 8 -36.31 29.04 3.29
N THR A 9 -36.76 28.55 2.13
CA THR A 9 -35.96 27.66 1.28
C THR A 9 -34.73 28.37 0.74
N ASN A 10 -34.89 29.64 0.36
CA ASN A 10 -33.78 30.48 -0.08
C ASN A 10 -32.78 30.73 1.05
N ARG A 11 -33.24 30.97 2.29
CA ARG A 11 -32.34 31.14 3.45
C ARG A 11 -31.51 29.89 3.72
N ASP A 12 -32.14 28.72 3.73
CA ASP A 12 -31.44 27.46 3.99
C ASP A 12 -30.40 27.16 2.89
N SER A 13 -30.74 27.48 1.64
CA SER A 13 -29.82 27.33 0.50
C SER A 13 -28.62 28.29 0.59
N LEU A 14 -28.85 29.55 0.96
CA LEU A 14 -27.78 30.53 1.17
C LEU A 14 -26.88 30.14 2.33
N ASP A 15 -27.44 29.71 3.46
CA ASP A 15 -26.67 29.27 4.63
C ASP A 15 -25.72 28.10 4.28
N MET A 16 -26.18 27.14 3.46
CA MET A 16 -25.32 26.06 2.98
C MET A 16 -24.17 26.55 2.09
N ILE A 17 -24.43 27.54 1.22
CA ILE A 17 -23.40 28.15 0.36
C ILE A 17 -22.41 28.97 1.19
N GLU A 18 -22.89 29.74 2.17
CA GLU A 18 -22.06 30.54 3.06
C GLU A 18 -21.11 29.64 3.88
N ARG A 19 -21.63 28.53 4.42
CA ARG A 19 -20.87 27.60 5.27
C ARG A 19 -20.03 26.56 4.52
N CYS A 20 -20.14 26.45 3.19
CA CYS A 20 -19.34 25.47 2.45
C CYS A 20 -17.83 25.78 2.53
N ILE A 21 -16.97 24.79 2.27
CA ILE A 21 -15.51 24.98 2.31
C ILE A 21 -15.05 25.83 1.11
N CYS A 22 -15.47 25.44 -0.09
CA CYS A 22 -15.19 26.11 -1.36
C CYS A 22 -16.24 25.68 -2.40
N LEU A 23 -16.27 26.34 -3.55
CA LEU A 23 -17.06 25.89 -4.70
C LEU A 23 -16.18 25.08 -5.66
N VAL A 24 -16.81 24.12 -6.34
CA VAL A 24 -16.26 23.43 -7.51
C VAL A 24 -17.21 23.65 -8.69
N CYS A 25 -16.80 24.48 -9.64
CA CYS A 25 -17.57 24.88 -10.81
C CYS A 25 -17.26 23.95 -11.98
N LEU A 26 -18.21 23.07 -12.31
CA LEU A 26 -18.11 22.17 -13.47
C LEU A 26 -18.61 22.88 -14.73
N ASP A 27 -17.70 23.57 -15.42
CA ASP A 27 -18.04 24.46 -16.52
C ASP A 27 -18.30 23.71 -17.84
N ALA A 28 -19.28 24.21 -18.60
CA ALA A 28 -19.51 23.78 -19.98
C ALA A 28 -18.40 24.30 -20.92
N PRO A 29 -18.18 23.67 -22.09
CA PRO A 29 -17.16 24.11 -23.06
C PRO A 29 -17.37 25.55 -23.56
N GLY A 30 -16.29 26.33 -23.65
CA GLY A 30 -16.34 27.76 -23.99
C GLY A 30 -16.64 28.09 -25.46
N GLY A 31 -16.57 27.10 -26.37
CA GLY A 31 -16.95 27.22 -27.78
C GLY A 31 -15.97 27.95 -28.71
N GLY A 32 -14.79 28.36 -28.22
CA GLY A 32 -13.74 29.02 -28.99
C GLY A 32 -12.37 28.35 -28.81
N GLU A 33 -11.33 28.93 -29.41
CA GLU A 33 -9.95 28.46 -29.25
C GLU A 33 -9.51 28.54 -27.78
N LEU A 34 -8.85 27.48 -27.28
CA LEU A 34 -8.36 27.39 -25.89
C LEU A 34 -7.04 28.15 -25.68
N SER A 35 -6.99 29.41 -26.09
CA SER A 35 -5.87 30.30 -25.80
C SER A 35 -5.83 30.71 -24.32
N ASP A 36 -4.66 31.09 -23.81
CA ASP A 36 -4.51 31.59 -22.44
C ASP A 36 -5.47 32.75 -22.13
N THR A 37 -5.64 33.65 -23.09
CA THR A 37 -6.57 34.76 -23.01
C THR A 37 -8.01 34.29 -22.82
N ASN A 38 -8.47 33.32 -23.61
CA ASN A 38 -9.84 32.82 -23.52
C ASN A 38 -10.08 32.04 -22.22
N ARG A 39 -9.09 31.28 -21.75
CA ARG A 39 -9.14 30.61 -20.44
C ARG A 39 -9.23 31.61 -19.29
N ALA A 40 -8.44 32.68 -19.34
CA ALA A 40 -8.47 33.75 -18.34
C ALA A 40 -9.84 34.46 -18.32
N LEU A 41 -10.42 34.77 -19.49
CA LEU A 41 -11.75 35.37 -19.59
C LEU A 41 -12.84 34.47 -19.00
N GLN A 42 -12.75 33.16 -19.22
CA GLN A 42 -13.67 32.20 -18.61
C GLN A 42 -13.51 32.13 -17.08
N LEU A 43 -12.30 32.21 -16.55
CA LEU A 43 -12.08 32.27 -15.10
C LEU A 43 -12.58 33.57 -14.50
N LEU A 44 -12.32 34.71 -15.14
CA LEU A 44 -12.68 36.03 -14.61
C LEU A 44 -14.19 36.25 -14.50
N HIS A 45 -14.97 35.84 -15.50
CA HIS A 45 -16.39 36.17 -15.57
C HIS A 45 -17.28 35.09 -16.20
N GLY A 46 -16.74 33.89 -16.47
CA GLY A 46 -17.50 32.75 -17.02
C GLY A 46 -18.02 32.96 -18.44
N GLY A 47 -17.64 34.04 -19.14
CA GLY A 47 -18.15 34.35 -20.47
C GLY A 47 -19.60 34.86 -20.52
N GLY A 48 -20.17 35.31 -19.39
CA GLY A 48 -21.52 35.88 -19.31
C GLY A 48 -22.63 34.84 -19.12
N CYS A 49 -23.89 35.31 -19.07
CA CYS A 49 -25.06 34.48 -18.76
C CYS A 49 -25.36 33.39 -19.79
N SER A 50 -24.94 33.60 -21.05
CA SER A 50 -25.10 32.62 -22.13
C SER A 50 -24.06 31.49 -22.10
N LYS A 51 -23.08 31.57 -21.19
CA LYS A 51 -22.03 30.57 -20.98
C LYS A 51 -22.04 30.12 -19.51
N ASN A 52 -20.92 30.31 -18.80
CA ASN A 52 -20.70 29.83 -17.44
C ASN A 52 -20.80 30.96 -16.39
N GLY A 53 -21.18 32.17 -16.77
CA GLY A 53 -21.24 33.32 -15.84
C GLY A 53 -22.24 33.15 -14.70
N ALA A 54 -23.28 32.34 -14.90
CA ALA A 54 -24.25 31.99 -13.85
C ALA A 54 -23.81 30.78 -12.99
N ASN A 55 -22.74 30.07 -13.38
CA ASN A 55 -22.21 28.93 -12.65
C ASN A 55 -21.16 29.38 -11.61
N ARG A 56 -21.45 30.46 -10.88
CA ARG A 56 -20.53 31.15 -9.97
C ARG A 56 -21.26 31.65 -8.73
N TRP A 57 -20.53 31.79 -7.64
CA TRP A 57 -20.97 32.48 -6.42
C TRP A 57 -19.83 33.34 -5.87
N TYR A 58 -19.80 34.60 -6.27
CA TYR A 58 -18.64 35.50 -6.03
C TYR A 58 -18.43 35.90 -4.57
N ASP A 59 -19.43 35.73 -3.72
CA ASP A 59 -19.27 35.95 -2.27
C ASP A 59 -18.41 34.87 -1.60
N LYS A 60 -18.13 33.74 -2.29
CA LYS A 60 -17.28 32.68 -1.75
C LYS A 60 -15.81 32.90 -2.09
N SER A 61 -14.97 32.78 -1.07
CA SER A 61 -13.52 33.05 -1.13
C SER A 61 -12.77 32.24 -2.19
N LEU A 62 -13.09 30.95 -2.35
CA LEU A 62 -12.42 30.07 -3.32
C LEU A 62 -13.45 29.33 -4.17
N GLN A 63 -13.36 29.49 -5.48
CA GLN A 63 -14.16 28.75 -6.46
C GLN A 63 -13.22 28.07 -7.46
N PHE A 64 -13.07 26.75 -7.36
CA PHE A 64 -12.25 25.96 -8.29
C PHE A 64 -13.04 25.65 -9.55
N VAL A 65 -12.57 26.11 -10.70
CA VAL A 65 -13.18 25.85 -11.99
C VAL A 65 -12.54 24.63 -12.63
N VAL A 66 -13.37 23.67 -13.03
CA VAL A 66 -12.97 22.46 -13.77
C VAL A 66 -13.86 22.37 -15.01
N GLY A 67 -13.40 22.99 -16.09
CA GLY A 67 -14.10 23.03 -17.37
C GLY A 67 -14.02 21.72 -18.13
N ARG A 68 -15.12 21.33 -18.77
CA ARG A 68 -15.19 20.11 -19.58
C ARG A 68 -14.22 20.12 -20.78
N ASP A 69 -13.84 21.30 -21.26
CA ASP A 69 -12.88 21.51 -22.35
C ASP A 69 -11.42 21.56 -21.88
N GLY A 70 -11.15 21.35 -20.58
CA GLY A 70 -9.82 21.38 -19.99
C GLY A 70 -9.40 22.73 -19.41
N THR A 71 -10.27 23.75 -19.45
CA THR A 71 -10.03 25.03 -18.77
C THR A 71 -10.18 24.84 -17.26
N CYS A 72 -9.07 24.94 -16.52
CA CYS A 72 -9.06 24.79 -15.06
C CYS A 72 -8.40 26.00 -14.39
N GLY A 73 -8.85 26.32 -13.17
CA GLY A 73 -8.27 27.41 -12.39
C GLY A 73 -9.03 27.67 -11.10
N VAL A 74 -8.76 28.80 -10.46
CA VAL A 74 -9.45 29.24 -9.25
C VAL A 74 -9.86 30.70 -9.39
N VAL A 75 -11.10 31.00 -9.02
CA VAL A 75 -11.61 32.37 -8.84
C VAL A 75 -11.57 32.67 -7.36
N CYS A 76 -11.03 33.84 -7.02
CA CYS A 76 -10.79 34.25 -5.66
C CYS A 76 -11.56 35.53 -5.33
N GLU A 77 -12.30 35.52 -4.23
CA GLU A 77 -12.70 36.75 -3.55
C GLU A 77 -11.55 37.17 -2.64
N HIS A 78 -11.09 38.42 -2.75
CA HIS A 78 -9.78 38.85 -2.25
C HIS A 78 -9.85 39.51 -0.86
N SER A 79 -11.03 39.75 -0.30
CA SER A 79 -11.17 40.35 1.03
C SER A 79 -10.53 39.56 2.18
N PRO A 80 -10.51 38.21 2.21
CA PRO A 80 -10.03 37.45 3.37
C PRO A 80 -8.54 37.08 3.32
N PHE A 81 -7.87 37.17 2.17
CA PHE A 81 -6.46 36.82 2.03
C PHE A 81 -5.83 37.41 0.75
N ASP A 82 -4.51 37.58 0.79
CA ASP A 82 -3.72 38.10 -0.31
C ASP A 82 -3.26 37.01 -1.30
N GLY A 83 -2.87 37.44 -2.50
CA GLY A 83 -2.44 36.56 -3.59
C GLY A 83 -1.31 35.58 -3.24
N ILE A 84 -0.40 35.91 -2.31
CA ILE A 84 0.69 35.00 -1.90
C ILE A 84 0.12 33.74 -1.22
N VAL A 85 -0.87 33.91 -0.34
CA VAL A 85 -1.53 32.80 0.36
C VAL A 85 -2.29 31.93 -0.64
N LEU A 86 -2.97 32.56 -1.59
CA LEU A 86 -3.67 31.87 -2.68
C LEU A 86 -2.71 31.04 -3.54
N VAL A 87 -1.57 31.61 -3.94
CA VAL A 87 -0.56 30.91 -4.76
C VAL A 87 0.01 29.71 -3.99
N GLN A 88 0.39 29.87 -2.72
CA GLN A 88 0.90 28.75 -1.92
C GLN A 88 -0.13 27.62 -1.76
N CYS A 89 -1.39 27.97 -1.48
CA CYS A 89 -2.49 27.00 -1.39
C CYS A 89 -2.70 26.28 -2.73
N THR A 90 -2.79 27.03 -3.83
CA THR A 90 -3.04 26.49 -5.17
C THR A 90 -1.88 25.62 -5.65
N GLU A 91 -0.63 26.02 -5.41
CA GLU A 91 0.55 25.19 -5.72
C GLU A 91 0.57 23.91 -4.89
N HIS A 92 0.23 24.00 -3.60
CA HIS A 92 0.13 22.83 -2.73
C HIS A 92 -0.94 21.87 -3.24
N LEU A 93 -2.14 22.36 -3.57
CA LEU A 93 -3.22 21.57 -4.14
C LEU A 93 -2.82 20.95 -5.49
N LEU A 94 -2.21 21.72 -6.39
CA LEU A 94 -1.72 21.20 -7.67
C LEU A 94 -0.66 20.10 -7.47
N LYS A 95 0.26 20.24 -6.51
CA LYS A 95 1.21 19.17 -6.16
C LYS A 95 0.52 17.89 -5.69
N HIS A 96 -0.62 17.99 -5.01
CA HIS A 96 -1.39 16.83 -4.54
C HIS A 96 -2.34 16.26 -5.60
N ILE A 97 -2.84 17.11 -6.52
CA ILE A 97 -3.77 16.74 -7.61
C ILE A 97 -3.01 16.14 -8.82
N ILE A 98 -1.74 16.52 -9.01
CA ILE A 98 -0.93 16.03 -10.13
C ILE A 98 -0.56 14.55 -9.89
N VAL A 99 -1.30 13.65 -10.54
CA VAL A 99 -0.99 12.23 -10.83
C VAL A 99 0.24 12.11 -11.77
N LYS A 100 1.25 12.99 -11.64
CA LYS A 100 2.59 12.76 -12.23
C LYS A 100 3.55 12.16 -11.23
N ASN A 101 3.21 12.19 -9.93
CA ASN A 101 4.11 11.64 -8.92
C ASN A 101 3.88 10.15 -8.69
N LEU A 102 2.74 9.57 -9.07
CA LEU A 102 2.49 8.15 -8.87
C LEU A 102 3.20 7.33 -9.96
N ASP A 103 4.21 6.56 -9.58
CA ASP A 103 4.80 5.50 -10.41
C ASP A 103 4.02 4.22 -10.14
N PHE A 104 3.32 3.66 -11.14
CA PHE A 104 2.45 2.50 -10.95
C PHE A 104 2.60 1.46 -12.06
N ILE A 105 2.65 0.19 -11.66
CA ILE A 105 2.69 -0.94 -12.58
C ILE A 105 1.79 -2.08 -12.10
N VAL A 106 1.05 -2.67 -13.03
CA VAL A 106 0.39 -3.97 -12.84
C VAL A 106 1.29 -5.03 -13.47
N TYR A 107 1.89 -5.86 -12.63
CA TYR A 107 2.81 -6.91 -13.02
C TYR A 107 2.16 -8.28 -12.82
N LYS A 108 1.96 -9.02 -13.91
CA LYS A 108 1.44 -10.39 -13.88
C LYS A 108 2.62 -11.36 -13.95
N PHE A 109 2.90 -12.02 -12.83
CA PHE A 109 3.83 -13.14 -12.81
C PHE A 109 3.11 -14.42 -13.24
N ASP A 110 3.55 -15.03 -14.33
CA ASP A 110 2.87 -16.15 -14.99
C ASP A 110 3.70 -17.44 -15.02
N ASN A 111 4.87 -17.47 -14.37
CA ASN A 111 5.69 -18.68 -14.29
C ASN A 111 5.07 -19.76 -13.39
N TYR A 112 4.38 -19.36 -12.31
CA TYR A 112 3.63 -20.24 -11.39
C TYR A 112 2.71 -19.45 -10.45
N GLY A 113 1.87 -20.14 -9.70
CA GLY A 113 1.04 -19.55 -8.65
C GLY A 113 0.88 -20.43 -7.39
N LYS A 114 -0.30 -20.36 -6.77
CA LYS A 114 -0.65 -21.11 -5.55
C LYS A 114 -0.42 -22.61 -5.68
N THR A 115 -0.64 -23.18 -6.87
CA THR A 115 -0.48 -24.63 -7.10
C THR A 115 0.95 -25.08 -6.81
N PHE A 116 1.94 -24.38 -7.36
CA PHE A 116 3.35 -24.67 -7.09
C PHE A 116 3.69 -24.47 -5.61
N ILE A 117 3.33 -23.32 -5.03
CA ILE A 117 3.73 -22.97 -3.66
C ILE A 117 3.17 -23.98 -2.65
N LYS A 118 1.91 -24.40 -2.84
CA LYS A 118 1.27 -25.43 -2.00
C LYS A 118 1.96 -26.80 -2.12
N LYS A 119 2.44 -27.19 -3.31
CA LYS A 119 3.25 -28.42 -3.48
C LYS A 119 4.54 -28.39 -2.65
N GLN A 120 5.09 -27.20 -2.38
CA GLN A 120 6.25 -27.01 -1.51
C GLN A 120 5.91 -27.01 0.00
N LYS A 121 4.64 -27.27 0.36
CA LYS A 121 4.10 -27.22 1.73
C LYS A 121 4.26 -25.85 2.40
N CYS A 122 4.13 -24.78 1.63
CA CYS A 122 4.20 -23.40 2.12
C CYS A 122 2.84 -22.69 1.96
N SER A 123 2.55 -21.74 2.84
CA SER A 123 1.46 -20.79 2.63
C SER A 123 1.80 -19.90 1.43
N PRO A 124 0.91 -19.76 0.42
CA PRO A 124 1.14 -18.85 -0.70
C PRO A 124 1.42 -17.41 -0.28
N ASP A 125 0.69 -16.94 0.72
CA ASP A 125 0.81 -15.58 1.26
C ASP A 125 2.19 -15.36 1.90
N ALA A 126 2.57 -16.24 2.83
CA ALA A 126 3.88 -16.16 3.49
C ALA A 126 5.05 -16.29 2.50
N PHE A 127 4.91 -17.13 1.48
CA PHE A 127 5.90 -17.26 0.41
C PHE A 127 6.06 -15.94 -0.37
N ILE A 128 4.95 -15.30 -0.74
CA ILE A 128 4.96 -14.01 -1.46
C ILE A 128 5.56 -12.90 -0.58
N GLN A 129 5.21 -12.86 0.71
CA GLN A 129 5.78 -11.91 1.66
C GLN A 129 7.31 -12.02 1.75
N VAL A 130 7.85 -13.24 1.86
CA VAL A 130 9.31 -13.46 1.85
C VAL A 130 9.92 -13.06 0.51
N ALA A 131 9.23 -13.28 -0.61
CA ALA A 131 9.68 -12.84 -1.93
C ALA A 131 9.75 -11.30 -2.05
N LEU A 132 8.79 -10.58 -1.46
CA LEU A 132 8.78 -9.12 -1.39
C LEU A 132 9.95 -8.59 -0.54
N GLN A 133 10.27 -9.25 0.59
CA GLN A 133 11.45 -8.90 1.39
C GLN A 133 12.75 -9.10 0.60
N LEU A 134 12.87 -10.21 -0.15
CA LEU A 134 14.03 -10.47 -1.00
C LEU A 134 14.16 -9.45 -2.13
N ALA A 135 13.05 -9.11 -2.78
CA ALA A 135 13.01 -8.09 -3.84
C ALA A 135 13.46 -6.72 -3.30
N PHE A 136 12.96 -6.33 -2.13
CA PHE A 136 13.34 -5.06 -1.51
C PHE A 136 14.82 -5.03 -1.14
N TYR A 137 15.32 -6.10 -0.52
CA TYR A 137 16.73 -6.18 -0.12
C TYR A 137 17.68 -6.16 -1.32
N ARG A 138 17.32 -6.80 -2.43
CA ARG A 138 18.13 -6.78 -3.68
C ARG A 138 18.35 -5.37 -4.20
N LEU A 139 17.30 -4.56 -4.21
CA LEU A 139 17.37 -3.19 -4.73
C LEU A 139 18.02 -2.23 -3.73
N HIS A 140 17.70 -2.37 -2.44
CA HIS A 140 17.97 -1.32 -1.45
C HIS A 140 19.02 -1.70 -0.40
N GLN A 141 19.51 -2.95 -0.42
CA GLN A 141 20.55 -3.50 0.47
C GLN A 141 20.23 -3.38 1.97
N ARG A 142 18.94 -3.26 2.31
CA ARG A 142 18.41 -3.22 3.67
C ARG A 142 16.98 -3.73 3.69
N LEU A 143 16.52 -4.22 4.84
CA LEU A 143 15.09 -4.37 5.10
C LEU A 143 14.55 -3.10 5.74
N VAL A 144 13.22 -2.96 5.70
CA VAL A 144 12.49 -1.80 6.22
C VAL A 144 11.25 -2.23 6.98
N PRO A 145 10.74 -1.40 7.91
CA PRO A 145 9.43 -1.61 8.51
C PRO A 145 8.40 -1.89 7.41
N THR A 146 7.86 -3.11 7.43
CA THR A 146 6.92 -3.60 6.44
C THR A 146 5.57 -3.79 7.11
N TYR A 147 4.52 -3.31 6.45
CA TYR A 147 3.14 -3.52 6.85
C TYR A 147 2.48 -4.57 5.96
N GLU A 148 1.76 -5.49 6.57
CA GLU A 148 0.83 -6.40 5.91
C GLU A 148 -0.48 -6.44 6.70
N SER A 149 -1.62 -6.23 6.00
CA SER A 149 -2.93 -6.30 6.65
C SER A 149 -3.31 -7.71 7.09
N ALA A 150 -3.49 -7.92 8.40
CA ALA A 150 -4.11 -9.11 8.97
C ALA A 150 -5.56 -8.83 9.37
N SER A 151 -6.52 -9.58 8.82
CA SER A 151 -7.92 -9.50 9.26
C SER A 151 -8.09 -10.04 10.68
N ILE A 152 -8.69 -9.23 11.56
CA ILE A 152 -9.09 -9.61 12.93
C ILE A 152 -10.62 -9.75 13.06
N ARG A 153 -11.32 -10.01 11.94
CA ARG A 153 -12.78 -10.20 11.88
C ARG A 153 -13.32 -11.39 12.69
N ARG A 154 -12.45 -12.17 13.33
CA ARG A 154 -12.82 -13.19 14.33
C ARG A 154 -13.33 -12.56 15.62
N PHE A 155 -12.99 -11.30 15.87
CA PHE A 155 -13.44 -10.53 17.02
C PHE A 155 -14.55 -9.54 16.63
N ARG A 156 -15.35 -9.14 17.60
CA ARG A 156 -16.41 -8.13 17.42
C ARG A 156 -15.81 -6.83 16.89
N GLU A 157 -16.45 -6.25 15.88
CA GLU A 157 -16.01 -5.01 15.20
C GLU A 157 -14.59 -5.09 14.60
N GLY A 158 -14.06 -6.31 14.47
CA GLY A 158 -12.71 -6.57 13.99
C GLY A 158 -12.46 -6.01 12.59
N ARG A 159 -11.46 -5.12 12.49
CA ARG A 159 -10.92 -4.59 11.24
C ARG A 159 -9.65 -5.35 10.87
N VAL A 160 -8.49 -4.73 11.07
CA VAL A 160 -7.19 -5.31 10.77
C VAL A 160 -6.19 -5.03 11.90
N ASP A 161 -5.18 -5.89 12.00
CA ASP A 161 -3.92 -5.64 12.70
C ASP A 161 -2.77 -5.75 11.67
N ASN A 162 -1.53 -5.58 12.11
CA ASN A 162 -0.33 -5.61 11.26
C ASN A 162 0.45 -6.92 11.40
N ILE A 163 0.85 -7.51 10.27
CA ILE A 163 1.90 -8.51 10.19
C ILE A 163 3.20 -7.81 9.79
N ARG A 164 4.21 -7.86 10.65
CA ARG A 164 5.51 -7.22 10.40
C ARG A 164 6.46 -8.18 9.66
N SER A 165 6.36 -8.20 8.34
CA SER A 165 7.06 -9.19 7.49
C SER A 165 8.58 -9.06 7.41
N ALA A 166 9.15 -7.93 7.85
CA ALA A 166 10.60 -7.70 7.90
C ALA A 166 11.23 -8.37 9.13
N THR A 167 11.13 -9.70 9.19
CA THR A 167 11.58 -10.51 10.34
C THR A 167 13.11 -10.72 10.33
N PRO A 168 13.72 -11.06 11.49
CA PRO A 168 15.13 -11.46 11.54
C PRO A 168 15.46 -12.67 10.64
N GLN A 169 14.52 -13.60 10.49
CA GLN A 169 14.65 -14.77 9.62
C GLN A 169 14.64 -14.36 8.15
N ALA A 170 13.74 -13.44 7.77
CA ALA A 170 13.75 -12.85 6.44
C ALA A 170 15.10 -12.15 6.18
N LEU A 171 15.62 -11.36 7.13
CA LEU A 171 16.91 -10.69 6.97
C LEU A 171 18.07 -11.68 6.74
N THR A 172 18.10 -12.77 7.51
CA THR A 172 19.12 -13.82 7.35
C THR A 172 19.02 -14.49 5.97
N PHE A 173 17.81 -14.84 5.54
CA PHE A 173 17.56 -15.43 4.22
C PHE A 173 17.97 -14.50 3.07
N VAL A 174 17.52 -13.23 3.08
CA VAL A 174 17.79 -12.31 1.97
C VAL A 174 19.27 -11.95 1.86
N ARG A 175 19.99 -11.88 2.98
CA ARG A 175 21.46 -11.74 3.01
C ARG A 175 22.13 -12.94 2.34
N ALA A 176 21.74 -14.16 2.70
CA ALA A 176 22.30 -15.36 2.09
C ALA A 176 22.02 -15.44 0.57
N MET A 177 20.92 -14.86 0.11
CA MET A 177 20.58 -14.80 -1.32
C MET A 177 21.34 -13.75 -2.11
N THR A 178 21.87 -12.71 -1.47
CA THR A 178 22.45 -11.53 -2.15
C THR A 178 23.93 -11.34 -1.89
N ASP A 179 24.47 -11.89 -0.81
CA ASP A 179 25.91 -11.88 -0.55
C ASP A 179 26.62 -12.95 -1.38
N HIS A 180 27.25 -12.53 -2.48
CA HIS A 180 28.02 -13.41 -3.35
C HIS A 180 29.40 -13.78 -2.79
N LYS A 181 29.87 -13.12 -1.72
CA LYS A 181 31.17 -13.42 -1.10
C LYS A 181 31.06 -14.61 -0.15
N ALA A 182 29.94 -14.73 0.55
CA ALA A 182 29.60 -15.91 1.31
C ALA A 182 29.10 -16.99 0.35
N ALA A 183 29.96 -17.93 -0.03
CA ALA A 183 29.61 -19.05 -0.92
C ALA A 183 28.66 -20.06 -0.23
N ILE A 184 27.47 -19.60 0.16
CA ILE A 184 26.47 -20.38 0.90
C ILE A 184 25.83 -21.40 -0.07
N PRO A 185 25.84 -22.70 0.28
CA PRO A 185 25.23 -23.75 -0.55
C PRO A 185 23.72 -23.54 -0.75
N ALA A 186 23.19 -23.99 -1.89
CA ALA A 186 21.75 -23.91 -2.19
C ALA A 186 20.89 -24.64 -1.15
N SER A 187 21.38 -25.73 -0.56
CA SER A 187 20.71 -26.46 0.52
C SER A 187 20.53 -25.62 1.78
N GLU A 188 21.55 -24.85 2.16
CA GLU A 188 21.48 -23.95 3.31
C GLU A 188 20.54 -22.77 3.02
N LYS A 189 20.59 -22.20 1.81
CA LYS A 189 19.63 -21.16 1.38
C LYS A 189 18.18 -21.65 1.41
N LEU A 190 17.93 -22.92 1.05
CA LEU A 190 16.60 -23.52 1.15
C LEU A 190 16.13 -23.64 2.61
N LEU A 191 17.01 -24.03 3.53
CA LEU A 191 16.67 -24.07 4.96
C LEU A 191 16.31 -22.69 5.49
N LEU A 192 17.10 -21.66 5.15
CA LEU A 192 16.82 -20.27 5.51
C LEU A 192 15.51 -19.76 4.91
N LEU A 193 15.21 -20.12 3.65
CA LEU A 193 13.92 -19.82 3.01
C LEU A 193 12.75 -20.43 3.80
N LYS A 194 12.85 -21.72 4.15
CA LYS A 194 11.80 -22.42 4.92
C LYS A 194 11.62 -21.81 6.30
N ASP A 195 12.71 -21.41 6.96
CA ASP A 195 12.66 -20.76 8.26
C ASP A 195 12.00 -19.37 8.19
N ALA A 196 12.32 -18.57 7.18
CA ALA A 196 11.67 -17.27 6.95
C ALA A 196 10.16 -17.42 6.68
N ILE A 197 9.75 -18.41 5.87
CA ILE A 197 8.34 -18.70 5.60
C ILE A 197 7.62 -19.17 6.87
N ARG A 198 8.27 -19.99 7.70
CA ARG A 198 7.74 -20.43 8.99
C ARG A 198 7.51 -19.24 9.93
N ALA A 199 8.52 -18.39 10.10
CA ALA A 199 8.43 -17.19 10.94
C ALA A 199 7.32 -16.23 10.46
N GLN A 200 7.20 -16.03 9.15
CA GLN A 200 6.09 -15.25 8.56
C GLN A 200 4.74 -15.87 8.92
N THR A 201 4.59 -17.19 8.74
CA THR A 201 3.34 -17.90 9.04
C THR A 201 2.98 -17.82 10.53
N GLU A 202 3.95 -17.94 11.43
CA GLU A 202 3.75 -17.78 12.87
C GLU A 202 3.28 -16.36 13.22
N TYR A 203 3.89 -15.33 12.61
CA TYR A 203 3.45 -13.94 12.80
C TYR A 203 2.04 -13.72 12.24
N THR A 204 1.72 -14.27 11.07
CA THR A 204 0.36 -14.23 10.50
C THR A 204 -0.65 -14.82 11.48
N VAL A 205 -0.36 -15.98 12.07
CA VAL A 205 -1.25 -16.61 13.07
C VAL A 205 -1.41 -15.69 14.28
N MET A 206 -0.30 -15.17 14.83
CA MET A 206 -0.32 -14.25 15.96
C MET A 206 -1.21 -13.02 15.70
N ALA A 207 -1.09 -12.40 14.52
CA ALA A 207 -1.87 -11.22 14.16
C ALA A 207 -3.37 -11.52 13.98
N ILE A 208 -3.74 -12.56 13.23
CA ILE A 208 -5.16 -12.89 13.00
C ILE A 208 -5.87 -13.39 14.27
N THR A 209 -5.12 -13.83 15.29
CA THR A 209 -5.64 -14.18 16.61
C THR A 209 -5.56 -13.02 17.61
N GLY A 210 -5.28 -11.80 17.17
CA GLY A 210 -5.30 -10.60 18.03
C GLY A 210 -4.15 -10.52 19.04
N MET A 211 -3.04 -11.21 18.78
CA MET A 211 -1.87 -11.27 19.66
C MET A 211 -0.66 -10.49 19.10
N ALA A 212 -0.82 -9.79 17.98
CA ALA A 212 0.20 -8.89 17.45
C ALA A 212 0.25 -7.57 18.25
N ILE A 213 1.23 -6.72 17.92
CA ILE A 213 1.62 -5.60 18.78
C ILE A 213 1.05 -4.25 18.38
N ASP A 214 0.73 -4.03 17.10
CA ASP A 214 0.50 -2.67 16.58
C ASP A 214 -0.76 -2.04 17.18
N ASN A 215 -1.89 -2.76 17.15
CA ASN A 215 -3.12 -2.27 17.78
C ASN A 215 -2.99 -2.13 19.31
N HIS A 216 -2.26 -3.04 19.96
CA HIS A 216 -2.02 -3.00 21.41
C HIS A 216 -1.20 -1.74 21.79
N LEU A 217 -0.08 -1.50 21.10
CA LEU A 217 0.76 -0.32 21.33
C LEU A 217 0.03 0.98 20.98
N LEU A 218 -0.81 0.97 19.94
CA LEU A 218 -1.68 2.10 19.62
C LEU A 218 -2.62 2.39 20.78
N ALA A 219 -3.35 1.40 21.29
CA ALA A 219 -4.27 1.60 22.41
C ALA A 219 -3.56 2.17 23.65
N LEU A 220 -2.39 1.63 24.01
CA LEU A 220 -1.59 2.15 25.11
C LEU A 220 -1.16 3.61 24.90
N ARG A 221 -0.75 3.98 23.69
CA ARG A 221 -0.37 5.35 23.34
C ARG A 221 -1.54 6.32 23.48
N GLU A 222 -2.70 5.95 22.93
CA GLU A 222 -3.88 6.82 22.95
C GLU A 222 -4.43 6.97 24.37
N LEU A 223 -4.47 5.89 25.17
CA LEU A 223 -4.83 5.95 26.59
C LEU A 223 -3.84 6.82 27.39
N ALA A 224 -2.55 6.72 27.12
CA ALA A 224 -1.54 7.56 27.78
C ALA A 224 -1.71 9.04 27.41
N ARG A 225 -2.04 9.36 26.15
CA ARG A 225 -2.30 10.73 25.72
C ARG A 225 -3.52 11.35 26.43
N ASP A 226 -4.53 10.55 26.73
CA ASP A 226 -5.74 11.03 27.41
C ASP A 226 -5.50 11.26 28.91
N LEU A 227 -4.61 10.48 29.53
CA LEU A 227 -4.34 10.53 30.97
C LEU A 227 -3.20 11.48 31.36
N TYR A 228 -2.20 11.65 30.49
CA TYR A 228 -0.98 12.39 30.79
C TYR A 228 -0.82 13.60 29.85
N LYS A 229 -0.32 14.71 30.40
CA LYS A 229 -0.04 15.92 29.60
C LYS A 229 1.10 15.73 28.61
N GLU A 230 2.11 14.91 28.97
CA GLU A 230 3.26 14.63 28.14
C GLU A 230 3.26 13.14 27.73
N PRO A 231 3.62 12.83 26.47
CA PRO A 231 3.64 11.46 26.00
C PRO A 231 4.77 10.65 26.67
N PRO A 232 4.54 9.38 27.04
CA PRO A 232 5.59 8.52 27.57
C PRO A 232 6.78 8.38 26.61
N GLU A 233 7.99 8.24 27.18
CA GLU A 233 9.26 8.09 26.43
C GLU A 233 9.17 6.97 25.38
N MET A 234 8.56 5.83 25.73
CA MET A 234 8.36 4.69 24.82
C MET A 234 7.71 5.06 23.47
N PHE A 235 6.83 6.07 23.43
CA PHE A 235 6.12 6.48 22.22
C PHE A 235 6.73 7.70 21.53
N THR A 236 7.76 8.31 22.12
CA THR A 236 8.55 9.39 21.52
C THR A 236 9.93 8.92 21.05
N ASP A 237 10.37 7.73 21.49
CA ASP A 237 11.57 7.05 20.99
C ASP A 237 11.53 6.96 19.45
N GLU A 238 12.64 7.35 18.81
CA GLU A 238 12.81 7.27 17.36
C GLU A 238 12.62 5.83 16.85
N THR A 239 12.93 4.82 17.67
CA THR A 239 12.65 3.41 17.35
C THR A 239 11.16 3.16 17.11
N TYR A 240 10.29 3.68 17.99
CA TYR A 240 8.84 3.55 17.83
C TYR A 240 8.36 4.32 16.60
N LEU A 241 8.84 5.55 16.41
CA LEU A 241 8.49 6.39 15.25
C LEU A 241 8.90 5.72 13.93
N MET A 242 10.13 5.22 13.83
CA MET A 242 10.63 4.48 12.68
C MET A 242 9.84 3.21 12.45
N SER A 243 9.48 2.47 13.50
CA SER A 243 8.72 1.21 13.38
C SER A 243 7.37 1.38 12.68
N ASN A 244 6.80 2.59 12.71
CA ASN A 244 5.51 2.92 12.11
C ASN A 244 5.62 3.71 10.78
N ARG A 245 6.86 3.92 10.27
CA ARG A 245 7.10 4.44 8.92
C ARG A 245 7.20 3.27 7.94
N PHE A 246 6.06 2.79 7.48
CA PHE A 246 5.96 1.60 6.62
C PHE A 246 6.40 1.90 5.18
N VAL A 247 7.71 1.79 4.94
CA VAL A 247 8.32 1.97 3.61
C VAL A 247 7.85 0.92 2.62
N LEU A 248 7.47 -0.28 3.09
CA LEU A 248 6.80 -1.29 2.27
C LEU A 248 5.43 -1.58 2.87
N SER A 249 4.36 -1.17 2.19
CA SER A 249 2.98 -1.42 2.62
C SER A 249 2.30 -2.41 1.67
N THR A 250 1.78 -3.50 2.22
CA THR A 250 1.36 -4.66 1.45
C THR A 250 0.01 -5.21 1.91
N SER A 251 -0.67 -5.92 1.01
CA SER A 251 -1.90 -6.64 1.34
C SER A 251 -2.22 -7.68 0.28
N GLN A 252 -2.68 -8.85 0.71
CA GLN A 252 -3.30 -9.82 -0.18
C GLN A 252 -4.78 -9.49 -0.39
N VAL A 253 -5.21 -9.35 -1.65
CA VAL A 253 -6.63 -9.21 -2.01
C VAL A 253 -6.98 -10.28 -3.05
N PRO A 254 -7.33 -11.50 -2.60
CA PRO A 254 -7.67 -12.58 -3.52
C PRO A 254 -9.06 -12.35 -4.12
N THR A 255 -9.18 -12.54 -5.43
CA THR A 255 -10.46 -12.40 -6.15
C THR A 255 -10.74 -13.66 -6.97
N THR A 256 -12.01 -13.97 -7.21
CA THR A 256 -12.42 -15.06 -8.13
C THR A 256 -12.81 -14.53 -9.51
N MET A 257 -13.07 -13.23 -9.64
CA MET A 257 -13.39 -12.53 -10.88
C MET A 257 -12.14 -11.84 -11.44
N GLU A 258 -12.16 -11.45 -12.72
CA GLU A 258 -11.11 -10.65 -13.38
C GLU A 258 -11.10 -9.19 -12.87
N MET A 259 -10.81 -9.03 -11.58
CA MET A 259 -10.68 -7.76 -10.89
C MET A 259 -9.45 -7.79 -9.99
N PHE A 260 -8.84 -6.63 -9.81
CA PHE A 260 -7.67 -6.45 -8.97
C PHE A 260 -7.81 -5.17 -8.13
N CYS A 261 -7.11 -5.15 -7.00
CA CYS A 261 -7.06 -4.01 -6.09
C CYS A 261 -5.66 -3.39 -6.14
N CYS A 262 -5.58 -2.07 -5.97
CA CYS A 262 -4.34 -1.31 -5.93
C CYS A 262 -4.49 -0.07 -5.04
N TYR A 263 -3.37 0.44 -4.56
CA TYR A 263 -3.28 1.67 -3.76
C TYR A 263 -1.87 2.27 -3.86
N GLY A 264 -1.73 3.54 -3.50
CA GLY A 264 -0.44 4.25 -3.44
C GLY A 264 0.37 3.90 -2.18
N PRO A 265 1.66 4.30 -2.11
CA PRO A 265 2.46 4.17 -0.89
C PRO A 265 1.92 5.03 0.26
N VAL A 266 2.23 4.63 1.50
CA VAL A 266 1.81 5.34 2.73
C VAL A 266 2.87 6.29 3.29
N VAL A 267 4.09 6.27 2.73
CA VAL A 267 5.17 7.21 3.04
C VAL A 267 5.84 7.69 1.74
N PRO A 268 6.42 8.91 1.69
CA PRO A 268 6.98 9.47 0.46
C PRO A 268 8.10 8.66 -0.19
N ASN A 269 8.85 7.88 0.60
CA ASN A 269 9.97 7.05 0.13
C ASN A 269 9.64 5.56 0.09
N GLY A 270 8.37 5.21 -0.08
CA GLY A 270 7.87 3.83 0.05
C GLY A 270 7.20 3.26 -1.18
N TYR A 271 6.73 2.02 -1.02
CA TYR A 271 5.99 1.26 -2.00
C TYR A 271 4.62 0.83 -1.45
N GLY A 272 3.61 0.81 -2.32
CA GLY A 272 2.39 0.02 -2.13
C GLY A 272 2.48 -1.25 -2.97
N ALA A 273 2.24 -2.41 -2.39
CA ALA A 273 2.28 -3.70 -3.10
C ALA A 273 1.07 -4.56 -2.74
N CYS A 274 0.01 -4.46 -3.56
CA CYS A 274 -1.16 -5.32 -3.45
C CYS A 274 -0.99 -6.55 -4.37
N TYR A 275 -1.34 -7.74 -3.89
CA TYR A 275 -1.20 -8.96 -4.70
C TYR A 275 -2.42 -9.88 -4.64
N ASN A 276 -2.63 -10.60 -5.74
CA ASN A 276 -3.73 -11.53 -5.94
C ASN A 276 -3.20 -12.87 -6.49
N PRO A 277 -2.97 -13.86 -5.62
CA PRO A 277 -2.45 -15.15 -6.03
C PRO A 277 -3.54 -16.07 -6.60
N GLN A 278 -3.34 -16.53 -7.82
CA GLN A 278 -4.18 -17.51 -8.55
C GLN A 278 -3.48 -18.87 -8.64
N PRO A 279 -4.14 -19.95 -9.11
CA PRO A 279 -3.51 -21.27 -9.20
C PRO A 279 -2.15 -21.26 -9.92
N GLU A 280 -2.07 -20.64 -11.10
CA GLU A 280 -0.88 -20.65 -11.95
C GLU A 280 -0.24 -19.28 -12.17
N THR A 281 -0.80 -18.20 -11.62
CA THR A 281 -0.27 -16.85 -11.76
C THR A 281 -0.35 -16.08 -10.44
N ILE A 282 0.43 -15.00 -10.31
CA ILE A 282 0.31 -14.05 -9.20
C ILE A 282 0.29 -12.64 -9.80
N LEU A 283 -0.79 -11.90 -9.58
CA LEU A 283 -0.89 -10.51 -10.00
C LEU A 283 -0.35 -9.61 -8.89
N PHE A 284 0.50 -8.65 -9.24
CA PHE A 284 1.02 -7.61 -8.37
C PHE A 284 0.61 -6.23 -8.90
N CYS A 285 0.07 -5.39 -8.04
CA CYS A 285 -0.11 -3.96 -8.29
C CYS A 285 0.88 -3.21 -7.41
N ILE A 286 1.90 -2.62 -8.04
CA ILE A 286 3.02 -1.99 -7.37
C ILE A 286 2.97 -0.49 -7.64
N SER A 287 3.00 0.30 -6.58
CA SER A 287 3.07 1.75 -6.62
C SER A 287 4.30 2.28 -5.88
N SER A 288 4.82 3.41 -6.31
CA SER A 288 5.84 4.22 -5.66
C SER A 288 5.68 5.67 -6.09
N PHE A 289 6.59 6.56 -5.67
CA PHE A 289 6.54 7.96 -6.06
C PHE A 289 7.74 8.38 -6.91
N HIS A 290 7.50 8.98 -8.08
CA HIS A 290 8.52 9.47 -9.00
C HIS A 290 9.47 10.51 -8.37
N ASN A 291 9.03 11.24 -7.35
CA ASN A 291 9.87 12.20 -6.63
C ASN A 291 10.90 11.55 -5.69
N CYS A 292 10.71 10.30 -5.30
CA CYS A 292 11.68 9.54 -4.54
C CYS A 292 12.61 8.80 -5.50
N LYS A 293 13.82 9.34 -5.67
CA LYS A 293 14.83 8.78 -6.57
C LYS A 293 15.32 7.40 -6.16
N GLU A 294 15.14 7.03 -4.89
CA GLU A 294 15.44 5.69 -4.41
C GLU A 294 14.36 4.66 -4.81
N THR A 295 13.15 5.07 -5.20
CA THR A 295 12.07 4.15 -5.55
C THR A 295 11.81 4.06 -7.06
N SER A 296 11.43 2.87 -7.52
CA SER A 296 10.91 2.63 -8.86
C SER A 296 10.01 1.39 -8.84
N SER A 297 8.75 1.56 -9.27
CA SER A 297 7.77 0.47 -9.31
C SER A 297 8.15 -0.58 -10.33
N THR A 298 8.70 -0.17 -11.47
CA THR A 298 9.18 -1.08 -12.54
C THR A 298 10.34 -1.94 -12.08
N GLU A 299 11.37 -1.33 -11.45
CA GLU A 299 12.52 -2.11 -10.95
C GLU A 299 12.12 -3.01 -9.78
N PHE A 300 11.20 -2.56 -8.91
CA PHE A 300 10.67 -3.41 -7.84
C PHE A 300 9.88 -4.61 -8.40
N ALA A 301 9.05 -4.42 -9.44
CA ALA A 301 8.34 -5.51 -10.10
C ALA A 301 9.30 -6.56 -10.71
N LYS A 302 10.37 -6.10 -11.38
CA LYS A 302 11.43 -6.99 -11.91
C LYS A 302 12.11 -7.76 -10.77
N ALA A 303 12.46 -7.08 -9.68
CA ALA A 303 13.07 -7.71 -8.52
C ALA A 303 12.15 -8.75 -7.88
N VAL A 304 10.83 -8.49 -7.82
CA VAL A 304 9.82 -9.47 -7.35
C VAL A 304 9.80 -10.70 -8.26
N GLY A 305 9.75 -10.52 -9.58
CA GLY A 305 9.79 -11.62 -10.55
C GLY A 305 11.05 -12.48 -10.42
N ALA A 306 12.22 -11.84 -10.29
CA ALA A 306 13.49 -12.53 -10.06
C ALA A 306 13.51 -13.27 -8.72
N SER A 307 13.04 -12.65 -7.63
CA SER A 307 12.96 -13.27 -6.31
C SER A 307 12.06 -14.51 -6.31
N LEU A 308 10.88 -14.43 -6.93
CA LEU A 308 9.98 -15.57 -7.08
C LEU A 308 10.62 -16.69 -7.91
N THR A 309 11.36 -16.35 -8.96
CA THR A 309 12.06 -17.32 -9.80
C THR A 309 13.15 -18.04 -9.01
N ASP A 310 14.00 -17.30 -8.30
CA ASP A 310 15.09 -17.90 -7.52
C ASP A 310 14.58 -18.76 -6.35
N MET A 311 13.49 -18.33 -5.69
CA MET A 311 12.85 -19.12 -4.64
C MET A 311 12.25 -20.42 -5.17
N ARG A 312 11.71 -20.41 -6.40
CA ARG A 312 11.27 -21.64 -7.09
C ARG A 312 12.47 -22.56 -7.34
N ASP A 313 13.55 -22.02 -7.88
CA ASP A 313 14.73 -22.82 -8.25
C ASP A 313 15.38 -23.46 -7.01
N LEU A 314 15.43 -22.73 -5.89
CA LEU A 314 15.83 -23.30 -4.58
C LEU A 314 14.93 -24.48 -4.17
N CYS A 315 13.61 -24.33 -4.28
CA CYS A 315 12.67 -25.40 -3.92
C CYS A 315 12.76 -26.62 -4.86
N SER A 316 13.09 -26.40 -6.14
CA SER A 316 13.18 -27.46 -7.15
C SER A 316 14.51 -28.22 -7.13
N SER A 317 15.62 -27.57 -6.78
CA SER A 317 16.97 -28.15 -6.77
C SER A 317 17.17 -29.37 -5.86
N LEU A 318 16.25 -29.61 -4.92
CA LEU A 318 16.36 -30.65 -3.89
C LEU A 318 15.15 -31.60 -3.86
N GLN A 319 14.24 -31.52 -4.84
CA GLN A 319 13.26 -32.58 -5.04
C GLN A 319 13.97 -33.77 -5.70
N PRO A 320 13.94 -34.99 -5.11
CA PRO A 320 14.47 -36.16 -5.79
C PRO A 320 13.74 -36.34 -7.12
N ALA A 321 14.49 -36.40 -8.22
CA ALA A 321 13.96 -36.79 -9.52
C ALA A 321 13.27 -38.15 -9.37
N ASP A 322 11.95 -38.16 -9.60
CA ASP A 322 11.08 -39.33 -9.74
C ASP A 322 11.27 -40.50 -8.75
N GLY A 323 10.36 -40.56 -7.76
CA GLY A 323 9.57 -41.79 -7.57
C GLY A 323 10.26 -43.12 -7.32
N LYS A 324 11.48 -43.19 -6.77
CA LYS A 324 12.02 -44.44 -6.21
C LYS A 324 12.00 -44.40 -4.70
N SER A 325 10.96 -45.03 -4.15
CA SER A 325 10.88 -45.44 -2.75
C SER A 325 12.17 -46.18 -2.36
N LEU A 326 12.88 -45.65 -1.37
CA LEU A 326 13.86 -46.40 -0.59
C LEU A 326 13.08 -47.39 0.28
N ALA A 327 12.82 -48.58 -0.27
CA ALA A 327 12.36 -49.71 0.50
C ALA A 327 13.50 -50.17 1.43
N THR A 328 13.50 -49.68 2.66
CA THR A 328 14.29 -50.25 3.74
C THR A 328 13.74 -51.64 4.04
N LYS A 329 14.51 -52.68 3.69
CA LYS A 329 14.29 -54.06 4.13
C LYS A 329 14.56 -54.14 5.62
N GLU A 330 13.55 -54.00 6.46
CA GLU A 330 13.61 -54.53 7.83
C GLU A 330 13.13 -55.99 7.80
N LYS A 331 14.12 -56.89 7.90
CA LYS A 331 13.92 -58.31 8.14
C LYS A 331 13.52 -58.50 9.60
N ALA A 332 12.39 -59.16 9.80
CA ALA A 332 11.86 -59.54 11.10
C ALA A 332 12.86 -60.39 11.92
N MET A 333 13.06 -60.02 13.18
CA MET A 333 13.48 -60.94 14.25
C MET A 333 12.66 -60.62 15.51
N ARG A 334 11.70 -61.48 15.82
CA ARG A 334 11.05 -61.53 17.15
C ARG A 334 11.97 -62.25 18.12
N PRO A 335 12.08 -61.79 19.37
CA PRO A 335 12.33 -62.69 20.49
C PRO A 335 11.03 -62.93 21.26
N SER A 336 10.73 -64.22 21.42
CA SER A 336 9.81 -64.78 22.40
C SER A 336 10.29 -64.51 23.83
N GLN A 337 9.36 -64.19 24.73
CA GLN A 337 9.29 -64.52 26.17
C GLN A 337 8.26 -63.55 26.79
N GLY A 338 7.38 -63.88 27.72
CA GLY A 338 7.15 -65.04 28.57
C GLY A 338 6.11 -64.59 29.61
N HIS A 339 5.27 -65.50 30.06
CA HIS A 339 4.21 -65.32 31.07
C HIS A 339 4.67 -64.64 32.37
N GLN A 340 3.84 -63.71 32.88
CA GLN A 340 3.18 -63.63 34.22
C GLN A 340 3.97 -63.93 35.52
N PRO A 341 3.52 -63.47 36.72
CA PRO A 341 2.14 -63.18 37.16
C PRO A 341 1.73 -61.71 37.20
#